data_AF-A0A518K3K4-F1
#
_entry.id   AF-A0A518K3K4-F1
#
_cell.length_a   1.000
_cell.length_b   1.000
_cell.length_c   1.000
_cell.angle_alpha   90.00
_cell.angle_beta   90.00
_cell.angle_gamma   90.00
#
_symmetry.space_group_name_H-M   'P 1'
#
loop_
_entity.id
_entity.type
_entity.pdbx_description
1 polymer ?
#
loop_
_entity_poly.entity_id
_entity_poly.type
_entity_poly.pdbx_seq_one_letter_code
_entity_poly.pdbx_strand_id
1 'polypeptide(L)'
;MKAYTIDSLPRLAALCALAISAVSPALAASINYGDFNDFPAGVVEYQDVTESSATDAVPLFGAPDVDVNKLDFDPQSFGSSASNGDLEITDGQLNFSFATLPGTGIDSLEISEGGDFTIVGGSGSTTVNSGIYANVLVTAVNGIALAPADQFEVEGSTSASFNSVGLSQPWNLGLLLEFGPALSLNGFAAGSLVTAGDFVLNNTLVAASEPGSLAFIAKKDFNITPDGSLDPDNVIPEPTAAALAALALVGLARRR
;
A
#
# COMPACT_ATOMS: atom_id res chain seq x y z
N MET A 1 -32.43 80.97 -27.48
CA MET A 1 -31.71 81.74 -26.44
C MET A 1 -32.57 81.66 -25.19
N LYS A 2 -32.35 80.76 -24.22
CA LYS A 2 -31.20 80.59 -23.32
C LYS A 2 -30.80 79.11 -23.17
N ALA A 3 -29.50 78.88 -23.20
CA ALA A 3 -28.87 77.62 -22.81
C ALA A 3 -28.75 77.55 -21.28
N TYR A 4 -28.91 76.35 -20.72
CA TYR A 4 -28.43 76.01 -19.38
C TYR A 4 -27.75 74.63 -19.42
N THR A 5 -26.43 74.68 -19.39
CA THR A 5 -25.48 73.63 -19.01
C THR A 5 -25.34 73.63 -17.49
N ILE A 6 -25.52 72.47 -16.83
CA ILE A 6 -25.04 72.23 -15.45
C ILE A 6 -24.58 70.77 -15.31
N ASP A 7 -23.26 70.62 -15.32
CA ASP A 7 -22.39 69.89 -14.39
C ASP A 7 -22.61 68.40 -14.07
N SER A 8 -21.75 67.62 -14.74
CA SER A 8 -20.91 66.52 -14.22
C SER A 8 -21.11 66.05 -12.77
N LEU A 9 -21.70 64.86 -12.62
CA LEU A 9 -21.50 64.01 -11.46
C LEU A 9 -20.24 63.13 -11.67
N PRO A 10 -19.29 63.10 -10.71
CA PRO A 10 -18.06 62.34 -10.82
C PRO A 10 -18.33 60.83 -10.76
N ARG A 11 -17.73 60.13 -11.71
CA ARG A 11 -17.65 58.67 -11.80
C ARG A 11 -16.98 58.12 -10.55
N LEU A 12 -17.76 57.54 -9.64
CA LEU A 12 -17.23 56.71 -8.56
C LEU A 12 -16.90 55.33 -9.13
N ALA A 13 -15.74 55.21 -9.77
CA ALA A 13 -15.19 53.93 -10.21
C ALA A 13 -14.60 53.22 -8.97
N ALA A 14 -15.39 52.35 -8.35
CA ALA A 14 -14.91 51.45 -7.30
C ALA A 14 -13.97 50.42 -7.94
N LEU A 15 -12.67 50.65 -7.78
CA LEU A 15 -11.61 49.72 -8.19
C LEU A 15 -11.57 48.56 -7.16
N CYS A 16 -12.42 47.55 -7.35
CA CYS A 16 -12.26 46.28 -6.64
C CYS A 16 -11.00 45.58 -7.17
N ALA A 17 -9.87 45.81 -6.51
CA ALA A 17 -8.67 45.03 -6.71
C ALA A 17 -8.94 43.61 -6.20
N LEU A 18 -9.29 42.72 -7.14
CA LEU A 18 -9.41 41.30 -6.89
C LEU A 18 -8.00 40.75 -6.62
N ALA A 19 -7.62 40.70 -5.34
CA ALA A 19 -6.41 40.02 -4.92
C ALA A 19 -6.62 38.52 -5.10
N ILE A 20 -6.15 37.99 -6.22
CA ILE A 20 -6.03 36.55 -6.44
C ILE A 20 -4.87 36.10 -5.55
N SER A 21 -5.16 35.80 -4.29
CA SER A 21 -4.24 35.03 -3.44
C SER A 21 -4.13 33.64 -4.05
N ALA A 22 -3.02 33.42 -4.77
CA ALA A 22 -2.62 32.11 -5.24
C ALA A 22 -2.41 31.22 -4.01
N VAL A 23 -3.41 30.40 -3.70
CA VAL A 23 -3.27 29.32 -2.73
C VAL A 23 -2.47 28.25 -3.47
N SER A 24 -1.17 28.18 -3.20
CA SER A 24 -0.39 27.01 -3.59
C SER A 24 -0.99 25.82 -2.84
N PRO A 25 -1.37 24.72 -3.53
CA PRO A 25 -1.75 23.51 -2.83
C PRO A 25 -0.55 23.10 -1.97
N ALA A 26 -0.75 23.03 -0.66
CA ALA A 26 0.25 22.46 0.22
C ALA A 26 0.32 20.98 -0.12
N LEU A 27 1.33 20.58 -0.89
CA LEU A 27 1.65 19.17 -1.04
C LEU A 27 1.93 18.64 0.36
N ALA A 28 1.24 17.57 0.74
CA ALA A 28 1.49 16.93 2.01
C ALA A 28 2.93 16.40 2.01
N ALA A 29 3.74 16.88 2.95
CA ALA A 29 5.10 16.40 3.11
C ALA A 29 5.07 14.91 3.51
N SER A 30 5.97 14.10 2.98
CA SER A 30 6.11 12.70 3.38
C SER A 30 6.39 12.56 4.88
N ILE A 31 5.83 11.54 5.53
CA ILE A 31 6.13 11.15 6.91
C ILE A 31 6.94 9.85 6.87
N ASN A 32 8.16 9.86 7.43
CA ASN A 32 8.93 8.66 7.68
C ASN A 32 8.68 8.20 9.13
N TYR A 33 8.22 6.97 9.30
CA TYR A 33 7.92 6.33 10.58
C TYR A 33 9.12 5.60 11.20
N GLY A 34 10.19 5.41 10.42
CA GLY A 34 11.41 4.74 10.83
C GLY A 34 11.46 3.28 10.41
N ASP A 35 12.30 2.53 11.12
CA ASP A 35 12.53 1.11 10.89
C ASP A 35 11.66 0.27 11.84
N PHE A 36 11.19 -0.87 11.35
CA PHE A 36 10.33 -1.79 12.08
C PHE A 36 10.83 -3.23 11.95
N ASN A 37 10.86 -3.95 13.06
CA ASN A 37 11.10 -5.39 13.13
C ASN A 37 10.53 -5.94 14.44
N ASP A 38 10.24 -7.23 14.46
CA ASP A 38 9.71 -7.95 15.61
C ASP A 38 10.61 -9.13 16.02
N PHE A 39 11.92 -9.00 15.81
CA PHE A 39 12.88 -10.04 16.19
C PHE A 39 12.77 -10.39 17.70
N PRO A 40 12.77 -11.68 18.08
CA PRO A 40 12.93 -12.87 17.25
C PRO A 40 11.61 -13.53 16.81
N ALA A 41 10.45 -12.90 17.04
CA ALA A 41 9.16 -13.47 16.66
C ALA A 41 8.99 -13.53 15.13
N GLY A 42 9.52 -12.54 14.43
CA GLY A 42 9.69 -12.55 12.98
C GLY A 42 11.16 -12.60 12.54
N VAL A 43 11.34 -12.49 11.24
CA VAL A 43 12.58 -12.58 10.46
C VAL A 43 12.69 -11.51 9.37
N VAL A 44 11.71 -10.61 9.24
CA VAL A 44 11.69 -9.52 8.27
C VAL A 44 11.93 -8.19 8.98
N GLU A 45 12.87 -7.41 8.45
CA GLU A 45 13.10 -6.02 8.82
C GLU A 45 12.55 -5.11 7.73
N TYR A 46 11.83 -4.07 8.14
CA TYR A 46 11.33 -2.98 7.31
C TYR A 46 12.11 -1.71 7.62
N GLN A 47 12.65 -1.05 6.60
CA GLN A 47 13.48 0.14 6.76
C GLN A 47 12.82 1.33 6.08
N ASP A 48 12.96 2.49 6.72
CA ASP A 48 12.47 3.77 6.21
C ASP A 48 11.00 3.76 5.78
N VAL A 49 10.10 3.17 6.59
CA VAL A 49 8.67 3.11 6.27
C VAL A 49 8.10 4.51 6.16
N THR A 50 7.81 4.92 4.92
CA THR A 50 7.48 6.30 4.57
C THR A 50 6.14 6.37 3.86
N GLU A 51 5.25 7.20 4.38
CA GLU A 51 3.97 7.55 3.77
C GLU A 51 4.05 8.91 3.06
N SER A 52 3.37 9.04 1.93
CA SER A 52 3.08 10.33 1.30
C SER A 52 1.69 10.34 0.66
N SER A 53 1.20 11.51 0.26
CA SER A 53 -0.06 11.65 -0.48
C SER A 53 0.03 12.77 -1.51
N ALA A 54 -0.61 12.55 -2.66
CA ALA A 54 -0.72 13.55 -3.72
C ALA A 54 -1.93 14.49 -3.54
N THR A 55 -2.96 14.04 -2.81
CA THR A 55 -4.28 14.71 -2.74
C THR A 55 -4.61 15.24 -1.35
N ASP A 56 -4.14 14.57 -0.28
CA ASP A 56 -4.61 14.79 1.08
C ASP A 56 -3.46 15.03 2.06
N ALA A 57 -3.77 15.63 3.21
CA ALA A 57 -2.79 15.77 4.28
C ALA A 57 -2.49 14.41 4.92
N VAL A 58 -1.21 14.09 5.09
CA VAL A 58 -0.77 12.88 5.81
C VAL A 58 -0.81 13.11 7.33
N PRO A 59 -0.98 12.05 8.14
CA PRO A 59 -1.05 10.62 7.76
C PRO A 59 -2.42 10.19 7.21
N LEU A 60 -2.43 9.28 6.25
CA LEU A 60 -3.61 8.52 5.79
C LEU A 60 -3.57 7.11 6.38
N PHE A 61 -2.46 6.39 6.21
CA PHE A 61 -2.24 5.06 6.75
C PHE A 61 -1.96 5.10 8.26
N GLY A 62 -1.09 6.02 8.71
CA GLY A 62 -0.60 6.04 10.09
C GLY A 62 0.67 5.21 10.27
N ALA A 63 1.22 5.22 11.49
CA ALA A 63 2.37 4.38 11.82
C ALA A 63 1.92 2.91 11.92
N PRO A 64 2.68 1.95 11.37
CA PRO A 64 2.34 0.55 11.47
C PRO A 64 2.70 -0.03 12.84
N ASP A 65 2.03 -1.12 13.19
CA ASP A 65 2.50 -2.12 14.15
C ASP A 65 3.10 -3.31 13.38
N VAL A 66 4.02 -4.05 14.01
CA VAL A 66 4.56 -5.30 13.44
C VAL A 66 4.20 -6.50 14.31
N ASP A 67 3.63 -7.53 13.68
CA ASP A 67 3.29 -8.81 14.31
C ASP A 67 3.64 -9.99 13.40
N VAL A 68 4.64 -10.78 13.76
CA VAL A 68 5.13 -11.96 13.03
C VAL A 68 5.36 -11.65 11.55
N ASN A 69 6.30 -10.74 11.28
CA ASN A 69 6.59 -10.20 9.95
C ASN A 69 5.48 -9.40 9.28
N LYS A 70 4.27 -9.28 9.83
CA LYS A 70 3.20 -8.49 9.20
C LYS A 70 3.37 -7.01 9.53
N LEU A 71 3.32 -6.13 8.54
CA LEU A 71 3.07 -4.70 8.76
C LEU A 71 1.56 -4.47 8.80
N ASP A 72 1.05 -4.05 9.95
CA ASP A 72 -0.36 -3.80 10.23
C ASP A 72 -0.59 -2.29 10.39
N PHE A 73 -1.53 -1.74 9.66
CA PHE A 73 -1.90 -0.33 9.73
C PHE A 73 -3.39 -0.21 10.07
N ASP A 74 -3.70 0.74 10.97
CA ASP A 74 -5.06 1.14 11.35
C ASP A 74 -5.41 2.56 10.82
N PRO A 75 -5.67 2.74 9.51
CA PRO A 75 -6.00 4.03 8.92
C PRO A 75 -7.13 4.76 9.64
N GLN A 76 -6.85 5.99 10.10
CA GLN A 76 -7.86 6.84 10.75
C GLN A 76 -8.51 7.85 9.77
N SER A 77 -7.77 8.25 8.74
CA SER A 77 -8.12 9.36 7.82
C SER A 77 -8.11 8.95 6.35
N PHE A 78 -7.84 7.70 6.01
CA PHE A 78 -7.88 7.23 4.63
C PHE A 78 -9.32 6.99 4.17
N GLY A 79 -9.94 8.02 3.60
CA GLY A 79 -11.30 7.95 3.07
C GLY A 79 -11.58 9.01 2.03
N SER A 80 -12.53 8.73 1.15
CA SER A 80 -12.98 9.62 0.08
C SER A 80 -14.50 9.75 0.11
N SER A 81 -15.01 10.96 -0.16
CA SER A 81 -16.40 11.35 -0.03
C SER A 81 -16.87 12.29 -1.15
N ALA A 82 -18.05 12.04 -1.69
CA ALA A 82 -18.64 12.89 -2.71
C ALA A 82 -20.13 13.06 -2.44
N SER A 83 -20.65 14.26 -2.72
CA SER A 83 -22.07 14.55 -2.59
C SER A 83 -22.58 15.45 -3.71
N ASN A 84 -23.85 15.31 -4.07
CA ASN A 84 -24.55 16.24 -4.97
C ASN A 84 -23.88 16.48 -6.34
N GLY A 85 -23.20 15.49 -6.90
CA GLY A 85 -22.55 15.58 -8.21
C GLY A 85 -21.03 15.79 -8.16
N ASP A 86 -20.45 15.79 -6.96
CA ASP A 86 -19.01 15.92 -6.76
C ASP A 86 -18.26 14.61 -7.08
N LEU A 87 -16.94 14.76 -7.23
CA LEU A 87 -15.94 13.70 -7.34
C LEU A 87 -14.81 14.02 -6.36
N GLU A 88 -14.43 13.06 -5.54
CA GLU A 88 -13.26 13.14 -4.66
C GLU A 88 -12.34 11.95 -4.92
N ILE A 89 -11.04 12.19 -4.79
CA ILE A 89 -9.99 11.19 -4.93
C ILE A 89 -9.05 11.36 -3.73
N THR A 90 -8.79 10.25 -3.04
CA THR A 90 -7.77 10.16 -2.00
C THR A 90 -6.70 9.18 -2.46
N ASP A 91 -5.48 9.67 -2.60
CA ASP A 91 -4.34 8.92 -3.12
C ASP A 91 -3.20 8.91 -2.10
N GLY A 92 -2.90 7.73 -1.58
CA GLY A 92 -1.85 7.48 -0.60
C GLY A 92 -0.76 6.59 -1.17
N GLN A 93 0.49 6.87 -0.79
CA GLN A 93 1.65 6.08 -1.19
C GLN A 93 2.44 5.61 0.03
N LEU A 94 2.87 4.35 0.02
CA LEU A 94 3.82 3.78 0.97
C LEU A 94 5.11 3.38 0.24
N ASN A 95 6.25 3.66 0.85
CA ASN A 95 7.57 3.25 0.40
C ASN A 95 8.36 2.70 1.58
N PHE A 96 9.05 1.58 1.39
CA PHE A 96 10.02 1.06 2.36
C PHE A 96 10.97 0.07 1.69
N SER A 97 12.12 -0.17 2.31
CA SER A 97 12.97 -1.33 1.97
C SER A 97 12.67 -2.47 2.92
N PHE A 98 12.80 -3.72 2.48
CA PHE A 98 12.73 -4.86 3.38
C PHE A 98 13.95 -5.78 3.20
N ALA A 99 14.30 -6.49 4.27
CA ALA A 99 15.32 -7.52 4.26
C ALA A 99 14.95 -8.68 5.20
N THR A 100 15.38 -9.89 4.89
CA THR A 100 15.16 -11.09 5.71
C THR A 100 16.43 -11.51 6.45
N LEU A 101 16.27 -12.20 7.60
CA LEU A 101 17.38 -12.83 8.29
C LEU A 101 18.06 -13.92 7.43
N PRO A 102 19.36 -14.20 7.62
CA PRO A 102 20.05 -15.25 6.90
C PRO A 102 19.35 -16.61 7.00
N GLY A 103 19.16 -17.27 5.86
CA GLY A 103 18.49 -18.58 5.77
C GLY A 103 16.97 -18.51 5.63
N THR A 104 16.38 -17.32 5.68
CA THR A 104 14.94 -17.10 5.44
C THR A 104 14.72 -16.29 4.17
N GLY A 105 13.51 -16.32 3.63
CA GLY A 105 13.16 -15.52 2.46
C GLY A 105 11.67 -15.54 2.15
N ILE A 106 11.27 -14.64 1.27
CA ILE A 106 9.90 -14.35 0.91
C ILE A 106 9.60 -14.97 -0.47
N ASP A 107 8.50 -15.72 -0.54
CA ASP A 107 7.94 -16.29 -1.77
C ASP A 107 6.85 -15.39 -2.37
N SER A 108 6.10 -14.70 -1.51
CA SER A 108 5.07 -13.75 -1.93
C SER A 108 4.81 -12.66 -0.89
N LEU A 109 4.23 -11.55 -1.34
CA LEU A 109 3.65 -10.53 -0.46
C LEU A 109 2.14 -10.49 -0.68
N GLU A 110 1.37 -10.68 0.38
CA GLU A 110 -0.07 -10.43 0.41
C GLU A 110 -0.31 -9.02 0.94
N ILE A 111 -1.01 -8.21 0.16
CA ILE A 111 -1.53 -6.90 0.58
C ILE A 111 -3.03 -7.07 0.73
N SER A 112 -3.55 -6.81 1.92
CA SER A 112 -4.98 -6.87 2.19
C SER A 112 -5.48 -5.57 2.79
N GLU A 113 -6.66 -5.16 2.38
CA GLU A 113 -7.30 -3.95 2.87
C GLU A 113 -8.79 -4.16 3.05
N GLY A 114 -9.37 -3.38 3.95
CA GLY A 114 -10.80 -3.37 4.14
C GLY A 114 -11.29 -2.14 4.88
N GLY A 115 -12.60 -2.02 4.92
CA GLY A 115 -13.26 -0.95 5.64
C GLY A 115 -14.75 -0.94 5.35
N ASP A 116 -15.32 0.26 5.29
CA ASP A 116 -16.72 0.46 5.01
C ASP A 116 -16.97 1.49 3.91
N PHE A 117 -18.12 1.38 3.27
CA PHE A 117 -18.62 2.37 2.33
C PHE A 117 -20.08 2.70 2.60
N THR A 118 -20.48 3.90 2.21
CA THR A 118 -21.84 4.40 2.30
C THR A 118 -22.24 5.00 0.97
N ILE A 119 -23.35 4.53 0.41
CA ILE A 119 -24.00 5.13 -0.75
C ILE A 119 -25.45 5.42 -0.38
N VAL A 120 -25.85 6.69 -0.46
CA VAL A 120 -27.22 7.14 -0.18
C VAL A 120 -27.81 7.79 -1.41
N GLY A 121 -28.97 7.30 -1.83
CA GLY A 121 -29.64 7.76 -3.03
C GLY A 121 -28.86 7.44 -4.30
N GLY A 122 -29.29 8.06 -5.39
CA GLY A 122 -28.63 7.96 -6.69
C GLY A 122 -28.94 6.69 -7.50
N SER A 123 -28.41 6.67 -8.72
CA SER A 123 -28.39 5.56 -9.66
C SER A 123 -27.06 4.78 -9.58
N GLY A 124 -26.83 3.86 -10.52
CA GLY A 124 -25.53 3.19 -10.68
C GLY A 124 -24.36 4.11 -11.01
N SER A 125 -24.58 5.42 -11.17
CA SER A 125 -23.53 6.43 -11.36
C SER A 125 -22.98 6.96 -10.03
N THR A 126 -23.65 6.73 -8.89
CA THR A 126 -23.09 6.98 -7.56
C THR A 126 -22.25 5.77 -7.18
N THR A 127 -20.94 5.94 -7.09
CA THR A 127 -19.99 4.84 -6.94
C THR A 127 -18.88 5.21 -5.99
N VAL A 128 -18.33 4.20 -5.33
CA VAL A 128 -17.01 4.29 -4.71
C VAL A 128 -16.10 3.22 -5.30
N ASN A 129 -14.81 3.51 -5.37
CA ASN A 129 -13.81 2.59 -5.91
C ASN A 129 -12.61 2.53 -4.97
N SER A 130 -12.00 1.35 -4.86
CA SER A 130 -10.69 1.15 -4.24
C SER A 130 -9.73 0.55 -5.26
N GLY A 131 -8.49 1.00 -5.28
CA GLY A 131 -7.44 0.50 -6.14
C GLY A 131 -6.12 0.36 -5.40
N ILE A 132 -5.43 -0.75 -5.63
CA ILE A 132 -4.08 -1.02 -5.14
C ILE A 132 -3.19 -1.23 -6.35
N TYR A 133 -2.04 -0.54 -6.38
CA TYR A 133 -0.91 -0.87 -7.24
C TYR A 133 0.32 -1.01 -6.37
N ALA A 134 1.06 -2.10 -6.53
CA ALA A 134 2.29 -2.35 -5.80
C ALA A 134 3.39 -2.81 -6.75
N ASN A 135 4.62 -2.40 -6.44
CA ASN A 135 5.83 -2.73 -7.15
C ASN A 135 6.92 -3.06 -6.13
N VAL A 136 7.66 -4.13 -6.40
CA VAL A 136 8.84 -4.52 -5.63
C VAL A 136 10.03 -4.59 -6.58
N LEU A 137 11.04 -3.76 -6.34
CA LEU A 137 12.35 -3.92 -6.95
C LEU A 137 13.14 -4.93 -6.11
N VAL A 138 13.38 -6.13 -6.65
CA VAL A 138 14.14 -7.17 -5.97
C VAL A 138 15.63 -6.83 -6.01
N THR A 139 16.24 -6.73 -4.81
CA THR A 139 17.65 -6.32 -4.66
C THR A 139 18.55 -7.43 -4.11
N ALA A 140 17.99 -8.49 -3.51
CA ALA A 140 18.74 -9.67 -3.10
C ALA A 140 17.91 -10.96 -3.21
N VAL A 141 18.58 -12.04 -3.63
CA VAL A 141 17.99 -13.39 -3.73
C VAL A 141 18.90 -14.38 -3.00
N ASN A 142 18.32 -15.24 -2.15
CA ASN A 142 19.03 -16.22 -1.33
C ASN A 142 20.20 -15.61 -0.52
N GLY A 143 20.03 -14.37 -0.02
CA GLY A 143 21.05 -13.65 0.76
C GLY A 143 22.19 -13.07 -0.07
N ILE A 144 22.12 -13.13 -1.41
CA ILE A 144 23.10 -12.55 -2.32
C ILE A 144 22.52 -11.27 -2.92
N ALA A 145 23.17 -10.14 -2.67
CA ALA A 145 22.81 -8.87 -3.29
C ALA A 145 23.04 -8.92 -4.80
N LEU A 146 22.05 -8.42 -5.56
CA LEU A 146 22.10 -8.30 -7.01
C LEU A 146 22.81 -6.99 -7.39
N ALA A 147 23.58 -7.01 -8.47
CA ALA A 147 24.08 -5.77 -9.05
C ALA A 147 22.89 -4.98 -9.65
N PRO A 148 22.95 -3.64 -9.75
CA PRO A 148 21.83 -2.84 -10.28
C PRO A 148 21.34 -3.25 -11.67
N ALA A 149 22.21 -3.84 -12.50
CA ALA A 149 21.83 -4.34 -13.84
C ALA A 149 21.08 -5.68 -13.81
N ASP A 150 21.11 -6.38 -12.67
CA ASP A 150 20.50 -7.70 -12.47
C ASP A 150 19.27 -7.63 -11.55
N GLN A 151 18.95 -6.46 -11.01
CA GLN A 151 17.71 -6.22 -10.26
C GLN A 151 16.51 -6.27 -11.20
N PHE A 152 15.36 -6.69 -10.69
CA PHE A 152 14.14 -6.83 -11.47
C PHE A 152 12.90 -6.48 -10.64
N GLU A 153 11.84 -6.08 -11.33
CA GLU A 153 10.60 -5.65 -10.69
C GLU A 153 9.56 -6.77 -10.69
N VAL A 154 8.75 -6.77 -9.63
CA VAL A 154 7.54 -7.58 -9.50
C VAL A 154 6.40 -6.61 -9.19
N GLU A 155 5.44 -6.50 -10.09
CA GLU A 155 4.32 -5.58 -9.94
C GLU A 155 2.98 -6.29 -10.01
N GLY A 156 1.98 -5.67 -9.40
CA GLY A 156 0.61 -6.15 -9.41
C GLY A 156 -0.37 -5.04 -9.09
N SER A 157 -1.60 -5.23 -9.52
CA SER A 157 -2.68 -4.30 -9.23
C SER A 157 -4.01 -5.02 -9.09
N THR A 158 -4.88 -4.48 -8.25
CA THR A 158 -6.25 -4.94 -8.09
C THR A 158 -7.15 -3.74 -7.82
N SER A 159 -8.43 -3.86 -8.16
CA SER A 159 -9.39 -2.78 -7.92
C SER A 159 -10.79 -3.33 -7.72
N ALA A 160 -11.60 -2.63 -6.94
CA ALA A 160 -13.01 -2.91 -6.76
C ALA A 160 -13.84 -1.65 -6.96
N SER A 161 -15.08 -1.84 -7.45
CA SER A 161 -16.07 -0.79 -7.63
C SER A 161 -17.36 -1.20 -6.94
N PHE A 162 -17.93 -0.29 -6.16
CA PHE A 162 -19.13 -0.50 -5.38
C PHE A 162 -20.17 0.57 -5.72
N ASN A 163 -21.39 0.14 -6.02
CA ASN A 163 -22.50 1.01 -6.42
C ASN A 163 -23.83 0.63 -5.76
N SER A 164 -23.81 -0.30 -4.80
CA SER A 164 -25.00 -0.70 -4.05
C SER A 164 -25.33 0.33 -2.97
N VAL A 165 -26.57 0.82 -2.97
CA VAL A 165 -27.06 1.72 -1.91
C VAL A 165 -27.05 0.98 -0.56
N GLY A 166 -26.52 1.64 0.46
CA GLY A 166 -26.39 1.09 1.80
C GLY A 166 -25.59 2.02 2.71
N LEU A 167 -25.80 1.89 4.01
CA LEU A 167 -25.00 2.58 5.03
C LEU A 167 -23.96 1.61 5.58
N SER A 168 -22.71 2.06 5.71
CA SER A 168 -21.58 1.30 6.29
C SER A 168 -21.56 -0.17 5.84
N GLN A 169 -21.60 -0.38 4.53
CA GLN A 169 -21.45 -1.69 3.93
C GLN A 169 -19.97 -2.10 3.99
N PRO A 170 -19.64 -3.31 4.45
CA PRO A 170 -18.26 -3.75 4.52
C PRO A 170 -17.70 -3.98 3.12
N TRP A 171 -16.40 -3.78 2.98
CA TRP A 171 -15.66 -4.15 1.78
C TRP A 171 -14.26 -4.66 2.17
N ASN A 172 -13.70 -5.48 1.29
CA ASN A 172 -12.34 -5.97 1.39
C ASN A 172 -11.75 -6.15 -0.01
N LEU A 173 -10.44 -5.96 -0.13
CA LEU A 173 -9.68 -6.12 -1.36
C LEU A 173 -8.31 -6.72 -1.02
N GLY A 174 -7.79 -7.56 -1.90
CA GLY A 174 -6.50 -8.22 -1.70
C GLY A 174 -5.70 -8.29 -2.99
N LEU A 175 -4.39 -8.13 -2.87
CA LEU A 175 -3.40 -8.27 -3.94
C LEU A 175 -2.31 -9.23 -3.48
N LEU A 176 -2.04 -10.26 -4.28
CA LEU A 176 -0.91 -11.17 -4.07
C LEU A 176 0.18 -10.87 -5.11
N LEU A 177 1.39 -10.57 -4.63
CA LEU A 177 2.60 -10.49 -5.47
C LEU A 177 3.39 -11.78 -5.31
N GLU A 178 3.38 -12.64 -6.34
CA GLU A 178 4.16 -13.89 -6.34
C GLU A 178 5.55 -13.69 -6.94
N PHE A 179 6.60 -14.05 -6.21
CA PHE A 179 7.98 -13.88 -6.69
C PHE A 179 8.48 -15.06 -7.53
N GLY A 180 7.91 -16.25 -7.37
CA GLY A 180 8.34 -17.47 -8.09
C GLY A 180 8.43 -17.33 -9.61
N PRO A 181 7.38 -16.83 -10.31
CA PRO A 181 7.44 -16.60 -11.75
C PRO A 181 8.53 -15.61 -12.18
N ALA A 182 8.70 -14.52 -11.43
CA ALA A 182 9.71 -13.50 -11.74
C ALA A 182 11.14 -14.02 -11.51
N LEU A 183 11.36 -14.76 -10.41
CA LEU A 183 12.64 -15.42 -10.13
C LEU A 183 13.00 -16.40 -11.26
N SER A 184 12.05 -17.23 -11.70
CA SER A 184 12.31 -18.17 -12.80
C SER A 184 12.63 -17.46 -14.11
N LEU A 185 11.96 -16.34 -14.41
CA LEU A 185 12.21 -15.54 -15.61
C LEU A 185 13.62 -14.92 -15.62
N ASN A 186 14.12 -14.57 -14.43
CA ASN A 186 15.47 -14.02 -14.24
C ASN A 186 16.55 -15.10 -14.02
N GLY A 187 16.23 -16.37 -14.30
CA GLY A 187 17.21 -17.46 -14.31
C GLY A 187 17.57 -18.03 -12.94
N PHE A 188 16.84 -17.67 -11.88
CA PHE A 188 17.00 -18.30 -10.58
C PHE A 188 16.38 -19.69 -10.55
N ALA A 189 16.98 -20.60 -9.77
CA ALA A 189 16.49 -21.96 -9.63
C ALA A 189 15.16 -21.99 -8.88
N ALA A 190 14.34 -23.03 -9.12
CA ALA A 190 13.14 -23.29 -8.33
C ALA A 190 13.48 -23.37 -6.83
N GLY A 191 12.69 -22.72 -5.99
CA GLY A 191 12.94 -22.60 -4.55
C GLY A 191 13.95 -21.52 -4.15
N SER A 192 14.38 -20.66 -5.09
CA SER A 192 15.04 -19.41 -4.71
C SER A 192 14.04 -18.49 -4.03
N LEU A 193 14.50 -17.71 -3.05
CA LEU A 193 13.66 -16.82 -2.24
C LEU A 193 14.16 -15.39 -2.36
N VAL A 194 13.23 -14.43 -2.38
CA VAL A 194 13.57 -13.00 -2.28
C VAL A 194 13.99 -12.71 -0.84
N THR A 195 15.17 -12.11 -0.66
CA THR A 195 15.71 -11.80 0.68
C THR A 195 15.85 -10.31 0.95
N ALA A 196 15.76 -9.47 -0.08
CA ALA A 196 15.62 -8.02 0.08
C ALA A 196 14.98 -7.38 -1.16
N GLY A 197 14.32 -6.25 -0.95
CA GLY A 197 13.75 -5.45 -2.03
C GLY A 197 13.25 -4.09 -1.57
N ASP A 198 13.04 -3.20 -2.54
CA ASP A 198 12.41 -1.90 -2.33
C ASP A 198 10.94 -2.00 -2.71
N PHE A 199 10.05 -1.69 -1.79
CA PHE A 199 8.60 -1.76 -1.95
C PHE A 199 8.01 -0.37 -2.16
N VAL A 200 7.19 -0.24 -3.20
CA VAL A 200 6.41 0.96 -3.49
C VAL A 200 4.96 0.56 -3.70
N LEU A 201 4.04 1.23 -3.02
CA LEU A 201 2.61 1.01 -3.17
C LEU A 201 1.87 2.33 -3.33
N ASN A 202 0.99 2.37 -4.32
CA ASN A 202 -0.01 3.42 -4.48
C ASN A 202 -1.38 2.83 -4.16
N ASN A 203 -2.17 3.57 -3.38
CA ASN A 203 -3.50 3.18 -2.98
C ASN A 203 -4.46 4.34 -3.21
N THR A 204 -5.54 4.08 -3.92
CA THR A 204 -6.46 5.14 -4.33
C THR A 204 -7.88 4.77 -3.95
N LEU A 205 -8.55 5.69 -3.24
CA LEU A 205 -9.99 5.68 -3.05
C LEU A 205 -10.62 6.76 -3.91
N VAL A 206 -11.72 6.43 -4.60
CA VAL A 206 -12.47 7.38 -5.42
C VAL A 206 -13.92 7.34 -5.01
N ALA A 207 -14.50 8.49 -4.66
CA ALA A 207 -15.94 8.66 -4.46
C ALA A 207 -16.52 9.55 -5.55
N ALA A 208 -17.58 9.08 -6.21
CA ALA A 208 -18.31 9.84 -7.23
C ALA A 208 -19.80 9.83 -6.89
N SER A 209 -20.42 11.01 -6.94
CA SER A 209 -21.85 11.19 -6.65
C SER A 209 -22.59 11.83 -7.82
N GLU A 210 -23.92 11.75 -7.78
CA GLU A 210 -24.81 12.48 -8.67
C GLU A 210 -25.67 13.47 -7.85
N PRO A 211 -26.36 14.42 -8.48
CA PRO A 211 -27.23 15.35 -7.75
C PRO A 211 -28.25 14.61 -6.88
N GLY A 212 -28.26 14.90 -5.57
CA GLY A 212 -29.14 14.24 -4.61
C GLY A 212 -28.65 12.90 -4.08
N SER A 213 -27.40 12.52 -4.33
CA SER A 213 -26.78 11.34 -3.73
C SER A 213 -25.53 11.67 -2.91
N LEU A 214 -25.07 10.68 -2.14
CA LEU A 214 -23.81 10.68 -1.39
C LEU A 214 -23.08 9.38 -1.63
N ALA A 215 -21.76 9.46 -1.82
CA ALA A 215 -20.84 8.35 -1.88
C ALA A 215 -19.73 8.59 -0.84
N PHE A 216 -19.39 7.58 -0.06
CA PHE A 216 -18.31 7.62 0.92
C PHE A 216 -17.66 6.25 1.00
N ILE A 217 -16.34 6.21 1.07
CA ILE A 217 -15.56 5.00 1.32
C ILE A 217 -14.44 5.35 2.28
N ALA A 218 -14.19 4.47 3.25
CA ALA A 218 -13.04 4.59 4.12
C ALA A 218 -12.38 3.24 4.31
N LYS A 219 -11.06 3.29 4.46
CA LYS A 219 -10.25 2.18 4.94
C LYS A 219 -10.28 2.15 6.47
N LYS A 220 -10.24 0.95 7.02
CA LYS A 220 -10.19 0.69 8.47
C LYS A 220 -9.11 -0.29 8.86
N ASP A 221 -8.64 -1.09 7.91
CA ASP A 221 -7.63 -2.12 8.10
C ASP A 221 -6.78 -2.22 6.83
N PHE A 222 -5.46 -2.33 7.00
CA PHE A 222 -4.50 -2.45 5.91
C PHE A 222 -3.27 -3.25 6.37
N ASN A 223 -3.05 -4.41 5.77
CA ASN A 223 -1.97 -5.31 6.13
C ASN A 223 -1.07 -5.62 4.92
N ILE A 224 0.23 -5.71 5.18
CA ILE A 224 1.22 -6.29 4.26
C ILE A 224 1.85 -7.49 4.95
N THR A 225 1.57 -8.68 4.42
CA THR A 225 1.97 -9.96 5.00
C THR A 225 2.92 -10.68 4.05
N PRO A 226 4.21 -10.83 4.41
CA PRO A 226 5.10 -11.71 3.66
C PRO A 226 4.79 -13.18 3.95
N ASP A 227 4.85 -14.00 2.91
CA ASP A 227 4.78 -15.46 3.01
C ASP A 227 6.03 -16.11 2.40
N GLY A 228 6.44 -17.27 2.92
CA GLY A 228 7.61 -18.02 2.46
C GLY A 228 8.27 -18.85 3.56
N SER A 229 9.52 -19.24 3.32
CA SER A 229 10.34 -19.92 4.32
C SER A 229 10.85 -18.93 5.38
N LEU A 230 9.94 -18.49 6.24
CA LEU A 230 10.15 -17.48 7.29
C LEU A 230 10.42 -18.06 8.69
N ASP A 231 10.58 -19.38 8.80
CA ASP A 231 10.98 -20.04 10.05
C ASP A 231 12.49 -20.32 10.00
N PRO A 232 13.31 -19.59 10.79
CA PRO A 232 14.76 -19.78 10.82
C PRO A 232 15.15 -21.09 11.51
N ASP A 233 14.24 -21.65 12.35
CA ASP A 233 14.43 -22.86 13.13
C ASP A 233 13.73 -24.08 12.51
N ASN A 234 13.11 -23.95 11.33
CA ASN A 234 12.57 -25.07 10.57
C ASN A 234 13.70 -25.88 9.92
N VAL A 235 14.60 -26.40 10.76
CA VAL A 235 15.55 -27.43 10.41
C VAL A 235 14.76 -28.72 10.26
N ILE A 236 14.01 -28.86 9.18
CA ILE A 236 13.52 -30.17 8.73
C ILE A 236 14.78 -31.02 8.63
N PRO A 237 14.94 -32.09 9.45
CA PRO A 237 16.16 -32.88 9.41
C PRO A 237 16.34 -33.35 7.98
N GLU A 238 17.38 -32.84 7.31
CA GLU A 238 17.59 -33.17 5.91
C GLU A 238 17.58 -34.71 5.78
N PRO A 239 17.08 -35.25 4.66
CA PRO A 239 17.00 -36.70 4.48
C PRO A 239 18.35 -37.39 4.73
N THR A 240 19.47 -36.69 4.55
CA THR A 240 20.82 -37.12 4.89
C THR A 240 21.04 -37.33 6.40
N ALA A 241 20.54 -36.42 7.26
CA ALA A 241 20.59 -36.56 8.71
C ALA A 241 19.74 -37.74 9.19
N ALA A 242 18.55 -37.91 8.61
CA ALA A 242 17.70 -39.07 8.86
C ALA A 242 18.35 -40.38 8.38
N ALA A 243 18.97 -40.36 7.19
CA ALA A 243 19.70 -41.50 6.65
C ALA A 243 20.95 -41.85 7.49
N LEU A 244 21.70 -40.86 7.97
CA LEU A 244 22.83 -41.05 8.88
C LEU A 244 22.39 -41.61 10.24
N ALA A 245 21.29 -41.11 10.79
CA ALA A 245 20.70 -41.67 12.01
C ALA A 245 20.25 -43.12 11.80
N ALA A 246 19.61 -43.42 10.66
CA ALA A 246 19.23 -44.79 10.30
C ALA A 246 20.46 -45.71 10.13
N LEU A 247 21.52 -45.24 9.46
CA LEU A 247 22.79 -45.97 9.32
C LEU A 247 23.47 -46.21 10.67
N ALA A 248 23.45 -45.23 11.57
CA ALA A 248 23.97 -45.37 12.92
C ALA A 248 23.20 -46.44 13.71
N LEU A 249 21.87 -46.46 13.61
CA LEU A 249 21.02 -47.48 14.25
C LEU A 249 21.28 -48.89 13.69
N VAL A 250 21.44 -49.03 12.37
CA VAL A 250 21.82 -50.30 11.73
C VAL A 250 23.22 -50.76 12.18
N GLY A 251 24.17 -49.83 12.30
CA GLY A 251 25.51 -50.11 12.82
C GLY A 251 25.50 -50.60 14.27
N LEU A 252 24.65 -50.03 15.12
CA LEU A 252 24.47 -50.45 16.51
C LEU A 252 23.76 -51.81 16.62
N ALA A 253 22.76 -52.08 15.77
CA ALA A 253 22.03 -53.35 15.76
C ALA A 253 22.91 -54.54 15.35
N ARG A 254 23.91 -54.33 14.48
CA ARG A 254 24.84 -55.37 14.02
C ARG A 254 25.89 -55.78 15.06
N ARG A 255 26.02 -55.03 16.17
CA ARG A 255 27.04 -55.25 17.21
C ARG A 255 26.55 -56.09 18.40
N ARG A 256 25.32 -56.62 18.33
CA ARG A 256 24.77 -57.63 19.24
C ARG A 256 24.76 -58.98 18.55
#